data_AF-A0A9N9MM27-F1
#
_entry.id   AF-A0A9N9MM27-F1
#
_cell.length_a   1.000
_cell.length_b   1.000
_cell.length_c   1.000
_cell.angle_alpha   90.00
_cell.angle_beta   90.00
_cell.angle_gamma   90.00
#
_symmetry.space_group_name_H-M   'P 1'
#
loop_
_entity.id
_entity.type
_entity.pdbx_description
1 polymer ?
#
loop_
_entity_poly.entity_id
_entity_poly.type
_entity_poly.pdbx_seq_one_letter_code
_entity_poly.pdbx_strand_id
1 'polypeptide(L)'
;MSGRAANFCKEEELFLISLIDKYKNVIESKKSDANSWKDKEMAWKKVEAEFNASCKTNGVRPLKVLKEKYRNLKKKTKEKFSRAKMELIKTEVLFISPQ
;
A
#
# COMPACT_ATOMS: atom_id res chain seq x y z
N MET A 1 7.90 4.17 -29.01
CA MET A 1 6.95 4.97 -28.22
C MET A 1 7.23 4.74 -26.73
N SER A 2 7.87 5.68 -26.04
CA SER A 2 8.14 5.56 -24.60
C SER A 2 6.91 6.01 -23.82
N GLY A 3 5.89 5.14 -23.77
CA GLY A 3 4.68 5.40 -22.98
C GLY A 3 4.99 5.22 -21.51
N ARG A 4 5.37 6.30 -20.81
CA ARG A 4 5.43 6.27 -19.34
C ARG A 4 4.04 5.90 -18.82
N ALA A 5 3.95 4.86 -17.99
CA ALA A 5 2.70 4.52 -17.32
C ALA A 5 2.20 5.75 -16.54
N ALA A 6 0.90 6.04 -16.64
CA ALA A 6 0.29 7.16 -15.92
C ALA A 6 0.57 7.05 -14.41
N ASN A 7 0.79 8.17 -13.73
CA ASN A 7 0.90 8.14 -12.27
C ASN A 7 -0.43 7.69 -11.65
N PHE A 8 -0.37 7.09 -10.45
CA PHE A 8 -1.59 6.82 -9.67
C PHE A 8 -2.11 8.14 -9.11
N CYS A 9 -3.39 8.44 -9.32
CA CYS A 9 -4.06 9.52 -8.61
C CYS A 9 -4.42 9.10 -7.18
N LYS A 10 -4.87 10.05 -6.36
CA LYS A 10 -5.20 9.79 -4.96
C LYS A 10 -6.41 8.87 -4.82
N GLU A 11 -7.38 9.01 -5.70
CA GLU A 11 -8.58 8.17 -5.77
C GLU A 11 -8.21 6.72 -6.11
N GLU A 12 -7.30 6.52 -7.08
CA GLU A 12 -6.74 5.19 -7.41
C GLU A 12 -6.01 4.58 -6.21
N GLU A 13 -5.22 5.37 -5.48
CA GLU A 13 -4.54 4.90 -4.26
C GLU A 13 -5.52 4.48 -3.18
N LEU A 14 -6.54 5.29 -2.89
CA LEU A 14 -7.57 4.99 -1.91
C LEU A 14 -8.38 3.76 -2.31
N PHE A 15 -8.72 3.64 -3.58
CA PHE A 15 -9.44 2.49 -4.10
C PHE A 15 -8.60 1.21 -3.99
N LEU A 16 -7.31 1.25 -4.35
CA LEU A 16 -6.39 0.13 -4.17
C LEU A 16 -6.30 -0.30 -2.69
N ILE A 17 -6.21 0.66 -1.77
CA ILE A 17 -6.21 0.38 -0.33
C ILE A 17 -7.52 -0.31 0.09
N SER A 18 -8.67 0.17 -0.38
CA SER A 18 -9.99 -0.39 -0.04
C SER A 18 -10.14 -1.84 -0.52
N LEU A 19 -9.65 -2.15 -1.73
CA LEU A 19 -9.65 -3.51 -2.28
C LEU A 19 -8.73 -4.41 -1.46
N ILE A 20 -7.56 -3.92 -1.06
CA ILE A 20 -6.63 -4.72 -0.26
C ILE A 20 -7.18 -4.94 1.15
N ASP A 21 -7.87 -3.97 1.76
CA ASP A 21 -8.51 -4.14 3.07
C ASP A 21 -9.55 -5.27 3.06
N LYS A 22 -10.34 -5.39 1.97
CA LYS A 22 -11.27 -6.51 1.73
C LYS A 22 -10.58 -7.88 1.74
N TYR A 23 -9.33 -7.97 1.29
CA TYR A 23 -8.55 -9.21 1.21
C TYR A 23 -7.40 -9.29 2.24
N LYS A 24 -7.37 -8.39 3.24
CA LYS A 24 -6.22 -8.21 4.14
C LYS A 24 -5.83 -9.46 4.91
N ASN A 25 -6.82 -10.25 5.32
CA ASN A 25 -6.61 -11.46 6.11
C ASN A 25 -5.76 -12.49 5.37
N VAL A 26 -5.75 -12.45 4.03
CA VAL A 26 -4.93 -13.31 3.18
C VAL A 26 -3.66 -12.58 2.76
N ILE A 27 -3.78 -11.35 2.23
CA ILE A 27 -2.65 -10.58 1.68
C ILE A 27 -1.61 -10.24 2.75
N GLU A 28 -2.04 -9.85 3.94
CA GLU A 28 -1.17 -9.48 5.06
C GLU A 28 -0.93 -10.62 6.06
N SER A 29 -1.42 -11.82 5.75
CA SER A 29 -1.20 -13.00 6.60
C SER A 29 0.29 -13.25 6.81
N LYS A 30 0.69 -13.52 8.06
CA LYS A 30 2.08 -13.91 8.39
C LYS A 30 2.39 -15.36 7.99
N LYS A 31 1.40 -16.14 7.55
CA LYS A 31 1.60 -17.53 7.11
C LYS A 31 2.44 -17.60 5.83
N SER A 32 3.32 -18.59 5.77
CA SER A 32 4.34 -18.75 4.72
C SER A 32 4.42 -20.17 4.16
N ASP A 33 3.38 -20.99 4.34
CA ASP A 33 3.29 -22.32 3.71
C ASP A 33 2.93 -22.22 2.21
N ALA A 34 3.10 -23.31 1.46
CA ALA A 34 2.88 -23.36 0.02
C ALA A 34 1.43 -23.00 -0.39
N ASN A 35 0.46 -23.34 0.46
CA ASN A 35 -0.95 -23.00 0.24
C ASN A 35 -1.18 -21.50 0.45
N SER A 36 -0.58 -20.92 1.48
CA SER A 36 -0.62 -19.48 1.76
C SER A 36 -0.02 -18.65 0.62
N TRP A 37 1.00 -19.15 -0.09
CA TRP A 37 1.51 -18.48 -1.28
C TRP A 37 0.47 -18.41 -2.40
N LYS A 38 -0.16 -19.55 -2.71
CA LYS A 38 -1.21 -19.63 -3.75
C LYS A 38 -2.41 -18.78 -3.40
N ASP A 39 -2.84 -18.80 -2.14
CA ASP A 39 -3.97 -18.01 -1.65
C ASP A 39 -3.69 -16.51 -1.77
N LYS A 40 -2.48 -16.07 -1.38
CA LYS A 40 -2.01 -14.69 -1.57
C LYS A 40 -1.99 -14.31 -3.04
N GLU A 41 -1.45 -15.15 -3.91
CA GLU A 41 -1.41 -14.89 -5.34
C GLU A 41 -2.82 -14.74 -5.93
N MET A 42 -3.75 -15.61 -5.54
CA MET A 42 -5.14 -15.56 -5.98
C MET A 42 -5.85 -14.30 -5.47
N ALA A 43 -5.66 -13.94 -4.19
CA ALA A 43 -6.22 -12.70 -3.63
C ALA A 43 -5.71 -11.47 -4.39
N TRP A 44 -4.42 -11.46 -4.73
CA TRP A 44 -3.83 -10.41 -5.54
C TRP A 44 -4.40 -10.34 -6.97
N LYS A 45 -4.63 -11.49 -7.63
CA LYS A 45 -5.30 -11.53 -8.94
C LYS A 45 -6.74 -11.00 -8.88
N LYS A 46 -7.47 -11.26 -7.79
CA LYS A 46 -8.80 -10.68 -7.56
C LYS A 46 -8.73 -9.15 -7.43
N VAL A 47 -7.76 -8.63 -6.67
CA VAL A 47 -7.51 -7.18 -6.58
C VAL A 47 -7.19 -6.58 -7.95
N GLU A 48 -6.33 -7.20 -8.75
CA GLU A 48 -6.01 -6.75 -10.10
C GLU A 48 -7.25 -6.69 -11.00
N ALA A 49 -8.06 -7.74 -10.99
CA ALA A 49 -9.29 -7.80 -11.79
C ALA A 49 -10.30 -6.73 -11.36
N GLU A 50 -10.58 -6.61 -10.05
CA GLU A 50 -11.52 -5.61 -9.52
C GLU A 50 -11.02 -4.18 -9.76
N PHE A 51 -9.71 -3.95 -9.61
CA PHE A 51 -9.10 -2.65 -9.85
C PHE A 51 -9.27 -2.23 -11.32
N ASN A 52 -8.87 -3.10 -12.25
CA ASN A 52 -8.91 -2.79 -13.68
C ASN A 52 -10.34 -2.77 -14.25
N ALA A 53 -11.29 -3.49 -13.63
CA ALA A 53 -12.70 -3.41 -13.99
C ALA A 53 -13.32 -2.05 -13.61
N SER A 54 -12.91 -1.50 -12.46
CA SER A 54 -13.49 -0.27 -11.92
C SER A 54 -12.76 0.99 -12.39
N CYS A 55 -11.44 0.92 -12.58
CA CYS A 55 -10.60 2.06 -12.93
C CYS A 55 -10.09 1.94 -14.38
N LYS A 56 -10.95 2.30 -15.34
CA LYS A 56 -10.62 2.28 -16.78
C LYS A 56 -9.93 3.55 -17.28
N THR A 57 -9.99 4.64 -16.52
CA THR A 57 -9.57 5.99 -16.93
C THR A 57 -8.09 6.11 -17.25
N ASN A 58 -7.22 5.42 -16.49
CA ASN A 58 -5.76 5.51 -16.63
C ASN A 58 -5.12 4.25 -17.24
N GLY A 59 -5.94 3.40 -17.86
CA GLY A 59 -5.53 2.14 -18.46
C GLY A 59 -5.33 1.00 -17.44
N VAL A 60 -4.99 -0.18 -17.97
CA VAL A 60 -4.81 -1.41 -17.19
C VAL A 60 -3.54 -1.33 -16.36
N ARG A 61 -3.66 -1.59 -15.05
CA ARG A 61 -2.54 -1.73 -14.12
C ARG A 61 -2.22 -3.22 -13.92
N PRO A 62 -1.04 -3.69 -14.36
CA PRO A 62 -0.65 -5.08 -14.13
C PRO A 62 -0.35 -5.32 -12.65
N LEU A 63 -0.52 -6.56 -12.22
CA LEU A 63 -0.43 -6.98 -10.82
C LEU A 63 0.86 -6.52 -10.13
N LYS A 64 1.99 -6.59 -10.85
CA LYS A 64 3.31 -6.18 -10.34
C LYS A 64 3.30 -4.71 -9.90
N VAL A 65 2.67 -3.84 -10.68
CA VAL A 65 2.58 -2.40 -10.42
C VAL A 65 1.69 -2.13 -9.20
N LEU A 66 0.56 -2.83 -9.07
CA LEU A 66 -0.33 -2.70 -7.92
C LEU A 66 0.36 -3.14 -6.61
N LYS A 67 1.06 -4.28 -6.65
CA LYS A 67 1.86 -4.78 -5.50
C LYS A 67 2.94 -3.78 -5.09
N GLU A 68 3.69 -3.25 -6.05
CA GLU A 68 4.74 -2.26 -5.78
C GLU A 68 4.16 -0.96 -5.22
N LYS A 69 3.07 -0.47 -5.80
CA LYS A 69 2.38 0.73 -5.32
C LYS A 69 1.93 0.57 -3.88
N TYR A 70 1.30 -0.55 -3.55
CA TYR A 70 0.87 -0.84 -2.19
C TYR A 70 2.04 -0.94 -1.19
N ARG A 71 3.14 -1.61 -1.58
CA ARG A 71 4.36 -1.66 -0.76
C ARG A 71 4.88 -0.25 -0.45
N ASN A 72 4.90 0.62 -1.46
CA ASN A 72 5.34 2.01 -1.31
C ASN A 72 4.40 2.82 -0.42
N LEU A 73 3.08 2.61 -0.53
CA LEU A 73 2.09 3.23 0.36
C LEU A 73 2.31 2.83 1.82
N LYS A 74 2.49 1.53 2.11
CA LYS A 74 2.79 1.05 3.47
C LYS A 74 4.07 1.67 4.03
N LYS A 75 5.13 1.73 3.22
CA LYS A 75 6.40 2.35 3.61
C LYS A 75 6.20 3.82 3.97
N LYS A 76 5.54 4.60 3.11
CA LYS A 76 5.24 6.02 3.35
C LYS A 76 4.43 6.24 4.64
N THR A 77 3.44 5.40 4.92
CA THR A 77 2.64 5.48 6.16
C THR A 77 3.51 5.22 7.39
N LYS A 78 4.35 4.19 7.36
CA LYS A 78 5.28 3.88 8.45
C LYS A 78 6.26 5.03 8.71
N GLU A 79 6.84 5.60 7.65
CA GLU A 79 7.76 6.74 7.79
C GLU A 79 7.10 7.99 8.36
N LYS A 80 5.86 8.30 7.95
CA LYS A 80 5.09 9.42 8.52
C LYS A 80 4.87 9.22 10.02
N PHE A 81 4.48 8.01 10.43
CA PHE A 81 4.30 7.69 11.85
C PHE A 81 5.63 7.78 12.63
N SER A 82 6.71 7.25 12.06
CA SER A 82 8.05 7.35 12.68
C SER A 82 8.52 8.79 12.84
N ARG A 83 8.31 9.66 11.83
CA ARG A 83 8.64 11.08 11.93
C ARG A 83 7.82 11.78 13.01
N ALA A 84 6.50 11.58 13.04
CA ALA A 84 5.63 12.16 14.05
C ALA A 84 6.01 11.72 15.48
N LYS A 85 6.39 10.44 15.66
CA LYS A 85 6.88 9.94 16.95
C LYS A 85 8.19 10.63 17.37
N MET A 86 9.13 10.83 16.43
CA MET A 86 10.40 11.52 16.73
C MET A 86 10.19 12.99 17.08
N GLU A 87 9.26 13.68 16.41
CA GLU A 87 8.91 15.07 16.70
C GLU A 87 8.27 15.24 18.08
N LEU A 88 7.40 14.30 18.50
CA LEU A 88 6.83 14.29 19.84
C LEU A 88 7.91 14.13 20.91
N ILE A 89 8.78 13.12 20.75
CA ILE A 89 9.89 12.88 21.70
C ILE A 89 10.82 14.09 21.78
N LYS A 90 11.16 14.72 20.65
CA LYS A 90 12.02 15.90 20.64
C LYS A 90 11.38 17.06 21.40
N THR A 91 10.07 17.28 21.24
CA THR A 91 9.33 18.34 21.94
C THR A 91 9.28 18.07 23.45
N GLU A 92 9.05 16.82 23.87
CA GLU A 92 9.04 16.44 25.29
C GLU A 92 10.41 16.64 25.95
N VAL A 93 11.50 16.27 25.28
CA VAL A 93 12.87 16.41 25.81
C VAL A 93 13.29 17.89 25.89
N LEU A 94 12.84 18.74 24.97
CA LEU A 94 13.07 20.19 25.02
C LEU A 94 12.35 20.87 26.19
N PHE A 95 11.22 20.32 26.66
CA PHE A 95 10.49 20.84 27.82
C PHE A 95 11.07 20.42 29.18
N ILE A 96 11.86 19.36 29.23
CA ILE A 96 12.44 18.80 30.48
C ILE A 96 13.91 19.27 30.67
N SER A 97 14.48 20.00 29.72
CA SER A 97 15.83 20.55 29.84
C SER A 97 15.84 21.73 30.82
N PRO A 98 16.55 21.67 31.96
CA PRO A 98 16.66 22.81 32.88
C PRO A 98 17.46 23.93 32.22
N GLN A 99 16.96 25.17 32.32
CA GLN A 99 17.69 26.40 32.02
C GLN A 99 18.83 26.63 33.02
#